data_AF-A0A1C5H3Q5-F1
#
_entry.id   AF-A0A1C5H3Q5-F1
#
_cell.length_a   1.000
_cell.length_b   1.000
_cell.length_c   1.000
_cell.angle_alpha   90.00
_cell.angle_beta   90.00
_cell.angle_gamma   90.00
#
_symmetry.space_group_name_H-M   'P 1'
#
loop_
_entity.id
_entity.type
_entity.pdbx_description
1 polymer ?
#
loop_
_entity_poly.entity_id
_entity_poly.type
_entity_poly.pdbx_seq_one_letter_code
_entity_poly.pdbx_strand_id
1 'polypeptide(L)'
;MSVDELRAGLARIAETVVPDEDPYDRLMRHARRRRRRRFAGLWAAAAAVLAAALAGPAALTAAGLDGRPDDGTPALHGFPVDSEWTWRLINSPTRGSLAGDRAFLSELTRRAGRDGDRLFMSAELSTVKVLWADDTAGFRSVVLAYHSDTHAGLVTLEAEVGASPRDLVRGDSQANLEPAAFTVLETNHGTEQNWLLGLAPSGCTVSYARSAQLWSGVQRRWQTAPGGDHMLVEPALARGWWRVECDGQLRQAGPIAIQHDTVETRWAGKDDPRDGRPNPAPTADWRTARGADTAYRKLVDGSGLVGGVMPPEVRWVGRLDSRDAVLVGPPGDGPLVLQLGSGEGGRLALSGPGEARPDISRIEGFGPDRTPLVATGTGVAYDLAAVRVPAPVNGHAALTDRLLVVPRREAVRVEAVADGQVGATAEVRGGAALLTLPLGAQVTLRAVDGDGKVVGSGTLREPANGERIFNESLVWNW
;
A
#
# COMPACT_ATOMS: atom_id res chain seq x y z
N MET A 1 -50.64 35.01 -5.47
CA MET A 1 -49.53 34.70 -4.55
C MET A 1 -48.46 35.74 -4.79
N SER A 2 -48.24 36.65 -3.83
CA SER A 2 -47.32 37.77 -4.03
C SER A 2 -45.88 37.35 -3.70
N VAL A 3 -44.91 38.04 -4.28
CA VAL A 3 -43.47 37.83 -4.00
C VAL A 3 -43.16 38.03 -2.50
N ASP A 4 -43.94 38.87 -1.82
CA ASP A 4 -43.80 39.13 -0.40
C ASP A 4 -44.29 37.96 0.47
N GLU A 5 -45.32 37.22 0.04
CA GLU A 5 -45.74 35.97 0.70
C GLU A 5 -44.68 34.88 0.58
N LEU A 6 -43.98 34.80 -0.55
CA LEU A 6 -42.88 33.85 -0.76
C LEU A 6 -41.64 34.20 0.10
N ARG A 7 -41.29 35.49 0.21
CA ARG A 7 -40.20 35.93 1.10
C ARG A 7 -40.53 35.70 2.57
N ALA A 8 -41.76 36.02 2.98
CA ALA A 8 -42.20 35.79 4.36
C ALA A 8 -42.32 34.30 4.70
N GLY A 9 -42.61 33.45 3.72
CA GLY A 9 -42.59 31.99 3.87
C GLY A 9 -41.18 31.42 4.02
N LEU A 10 -40.24 31.83 3.17
CA LEU A 10 -38.85 31.38 3.22
C LEU A 10 -38.10 31.85 4.47
N ALA A 11 -38.33 33.08 4.92
CA ALA A 11 -37.75 33.59 6.16
C ALA A 11 -38.19 32.77 7.39
N ARG A 12 -39.46 32.34 7.42
CA ARG A 12 -40.01 31.51 8.50
C ARG A 12 -39.43 30.10 8.54
N ILE A 13 -39.08 29.54 7.38
CA ILE A 13 -38.44 28.22 7.28
C ILE A 13 -36.96 28.32 7.69
N ALA A 14 -36.29 29.42 7.35
CA ALA A 14 -34.89 29.66 7.72
C ALA A 14 -34.70 29.91 9.23
N GLU A 15 -35.66 30.55 9.91
CA GLU A 15 -35.61 30.76 11.37
C GLU A 15 -35.67 29.46 12.18
N THR A 16 -36.18 28.37 11.62
CA THR A 16 -36.26 27.06 12.30
C THR A 16 -35.03 26.16 12.10
N VAL A 17 -34.05 26.58 11.30
CA VAL A 17 -32.81 25.82 11.11
C VAL A 17 -31.79 26.25 12.15
N VAL A 18 -31.79 25.57 13.30
CA VAL A 18 -30.66 25.63 14.25
C VAL A 18 -29.49 24.90 13.59
N PRO A 19 -28.34 25.56 13.35
CA PRO A 19 -27.16 24.88 12.83
C PRO A 19 -26.79 23.76 13.79
N ASP A 20 -26.70 22.54 13.27
CA ASP A 20 -26.19 21.42 14.05
C ASP A 20 -24.76 21.76 14.49
N GLU A 21 -24.46 21.46 15.75
CA GLU A 21 -23.17 21.77 16.37
C GLU A 21 -22.03 21.16 15.54
N ASP A 22 -21.08 22.00 15.09
CA ASP A 22 -19.99 21.57 14.20
C ASP A 22 -19.28 20.31 14.78
N PRO A 23 -19.25 19.18 14.04
CA PRO A 23 -18.60 17.95 14.50
C PRO A 23 -17.12 18.16 14.81
N TYR A 24 -16.46 19.15 14.18
CA TYR A 24 -15.08 19.54 14.44
C TYR A 24 -14.92 20.13 15.86
N ASP A 25 -15.87 20.92 16.32
CA ASP A 25 -15.88 21.50 17.66
C ASP A 25 -16.12 20.45 18.76
N ARG A 26 -16.90 19.39 18.45
CA ARG A 26 -17.03 18.22 19.33
C ARG A 26 -15.71 17.47 19.48
N LEU A 27 -15.00 17.28 18.36
CA LEU A 27 -13.74 16.54 18.33
C LEU A 27 -12.62 17.32 19.06
N MET A 28 -12.56 18.64 18.86
CA MET A 28 -11.59 19.53 19.51
C MET A 28 -11.84 19.66 21.02
N ARG A 29 -13.10 19.66 21.49
CA ARG A 29 -13.42 19.65 22.93
C ARG A 29 -13.00 18.34 23.60
N HIS A 30 -13.14 17.21 22.93
CA HIS A 30 -12.71 15.91 23.46
C HIS A 30 -11.18 15.81 23.54
N ALA A 31 -10.47 16.30 22.51
CA ALA A 31 -9.01 16.38 22.50
C ALA A 31 -8.45 17.29 23.62
N ARG A 32 -9.05 18.48 23.83
CA ARG A 32 -8.66 19.41 24.91
C ARG A 32 -8.85 18.81 26.32
N ARG A 33 -9.95 18.07 26.56
CA ARG A 33 -10.18 17.38 27.86
C ARG A 33 -9.17 16.26 28.11
N ARG A 34 -8.77 15.52 27.08
CA ARG A 34 -7.78 14.43 27.19
C ARG A 34 -6.38 14.98 27.47
N ARG A 35 -5.99 16.11 26.85
CA ARG A 35 -4.73 16.82 27.15
C ARG A 35 -4.65 17.29 28.61
N ARG A 36 -5.72 17.93 29.13
CA ARG A 36 -5.73 18.42 30.53
C ARG A 36 -5.59 17.30 31.57
N ARG A 37 -6.13 16.11 31.31
CA ARG A 37 -5.96 14.94 32.21
C ARG A 37 -4.56 14.32 32.16
N ARG A 38 -3.85 14.40 31.02
CA ARG A 38 -2.46 13.93 30.88
C ARG A 38 -1.45 14.85 31.56
N PHE A 39 -1.69 16.17 31.53
CA PHE A 39 -0.82 17.15 32.20
C PHE A 39 -1.04 17.28 33.71
N ALA A 40 -2.19 16.82 34.23
CA ALA A 40 -2.43 16.79 35.68
C ALA A 40 -1.63 15.69 36.42
N GLY A 41 -1.11 14.68 35.70
CA GLY A 41 -0.33 13.58 36.28
C GLY A 41 1.20 13.79 36.26
N LEU A 42 1.70 14.81 35.55
CA LEU A 42 3.15 15.02 35.35
C LEU A 42 3.82 15.91 36.41
N TRP A 43 3.05 16.55 37.29
CA TRP A 43 3.60 17.39 38.37
C TRP A 43 4.11 16.59 39.59
N ALA A 44 3.94 15.27 39.62
CA ALA A 44 4.45 14.41 40.70
C ALA A 44 5.85 13.81 40.41
N ALA A 45 6.39 13.94 39.19
CA ALA A 45 7.63 13.29 38.77
C ALA A 45 8.80 14.26 38.50
N ALA A 46 8.68 15.54 38.87
CA ALA A 46 9.70 16.55 38.62
C ALA A 46 10.82 16.62 39.70
N ALA A 47 10.72 15.83 40.78
CA ALA A 47 11.72 15.85 41.87
C ALA A 47 12.75 14.71 41.80
N ALA A 48 12.56 13.69 40.96
CA ALA A 48 13.44 12.50 40.95
C ALA A 48 14.53 12.52 39.87
N VAL A 49 14.44 13.40 38.86
CA VAL A 49 15.37 13.42 37.71
C VAL A 49 16.57 14.35 37.92
N LEU A 50 16.50 15.29 38.87
CA LEU A 50 17.58 16.23 39.16
C LEU A 50 18.79 15.60 39.92
N ALA A 51 18.69 14.35 40.37
CA ALA A 51 19.79 13.65 41.05
C ALA A 51 20.61 12.72 40.14
N ALA A 52 20.16 12.44 38.91
CA ALA A 52 20.85 11.53 37.98
C ALA A 52 21.79 12.26 36.99
N ALA A 53 21.87 13.61 37.04
CA ALA A 53 22.64 14.42 36.10
C ALA A 53 24.14 14.59 36.46
N LEU A 54 24.66 13.90 37.48
CA LEU A 54 26.05 14.06 37.94
C LEU A 54 26.97 12.83 37.74
N ALA A 55 26.52 11.79 37.04
CA ALA A 55 27.38 10.67 36.67
C ALA A 55 27.06 10.20 35.25
N GLY A 56 27.70 10.82 34.26
CA GLY A 56 27.60 10.39 32.87
C GLY A 56 28.34 9.09 32.60
N PRO A 57 28.07 8.49 31.43
CA PRO A 57 29.12 7.98 30.56
C PRO A 57 29.23 8.91 29.36
N ALA A 58 30.35 9.62 29.29
CA ALA A 58 30.86 10.17 28.05
C ALA A 58 31.21 9.01 27.10
N ALA A 59 30.35 8.76 26.12
CA ALA A 59 30.69 8.13 24.84
C ALA A 59 29.48 8.24 23.90
N LEU A 60 29.70 8.76 22.69
CA LEU A 60 28.76 8.87 21.57
C LEU A 60 27.78 10.06 21.63
N THR A 61 28.29 11.28 21.43
CA THR A 61 27.59 12.42 20.77
C THR A 61 28.52 13.64 20.76
N ALA A 62 29.65 13.53 20.07
CA ALA A 62 30.53 14.68 19.82
C ALA A 62 31.43 14.42 18.60
N ALA A 63 30.80 14.36 17.43
CA ALA A 63 31.37 14.82 16.17
C ALA A 63 30.24 15.67 15.56
N GLY A 64 30.30 16.99 15.52
CA GLY A 64 31.38 17.76 14.92
C GLY A 64 31.15 17.80 13.40
N LEU A 65 30.09 18.46 12.95
CA LEU A 65 29.86 18.78 11.54
C LEU A 65 29.38 20.24 11.40
N ASP A 66 30.29 21.17 11.70
CA ASP A 66 30.41 22.41 10.91
C ASP A 66 31.24 22.10 9.63
N GLY A 67 30.98 20.95 9.01
CA GLY A 67 31.53 20.54 7.73
C GLY A 67 30.61 21.04 6.64
N ARG A 68 31.00 22.11 5.97
CA ARG A 68 30.51 22.40 4.62
C ARG A 68 30.92 21.21 3.75
N PRO A 69 30.01 20.42 3.15
CA PRO A 69 30.44 19.40 2.19
C PRO A 69 30.98 20.15 0.98
N ASP A 70 32.26 19.97 0.70
CA ASP A 70 32.89 20.33 -0.58
C ASP A 70 33.34 19.05 -1.30
N ASP A 71 32.50 18.01 -1.23
CA ASP A 71 32.86 16.63 -1.57
C ASP A 71 31.86 16.02 -2.57
N GLY A 72 31.88 16.47 -3.82
CA GLY A 72 31.49 15.67 -5.01
C GLY A 72 30.15 14.93 -5.04
N THR A 73 29.23 15.18 -4.10
CA THR A 73 27.92 14.53 -4.06
C THR A 73 27.11 15.13 -5.19
N PRO A 74 26.75 14.35 -6.22
CA PRO A 74 26.11 14.90 -7.40
C PRO A 74 24.78 15.54 -7.00
N ALA A 75 24.55 16.74 -7.52
CA ALA A 75 23.27 17.41 -7.38
C ALA A 75 22.17 16.52 -7.99
N LEU A 76 21.02 16.48 -7.33
CA LEU A 76 19.88 15.69 -7.73
C LEU A 76 19.03 16.53 -8.70
N HIS A 77 18.94 16.08 -9.95
CA HIS A 77 18.30 16.82 -11.05
C HIS A 77 16.78 16.62 -11.13
N GLY A 78 16.18 15.88 -10.20
CA GLY A 78 14.77 15.51 -10.30
C GLY A 78 14.52 14.45 -11.37
N PHE A 79 13.23 14.26 -11.65
CA PHE A 79 12.72 13.33 -12.64
C PHE A 79 12.03 14.12 -13.75
N PRO A 80 12.09 13.65 -15.01
CA PRO A 80 11.34 14.27 -16.09
C PRO A 80 9.84 14.23 -15.78
N VAL A 81 9.15 15.34 -16.04
CA VAL A 81 7.70 15.45 -15.88
C VAL A 81 7.05 15.35 -17.26
N ASP A 82 6.54 14.17 -17.59
CA ASP A 82 5.94 13.85 -18.89
C ASP A 82 4.40 13.85 -18.88
N SER A 83 3.78 14.02 -17.72
CA SER A 83 2.33 13.99 -17.52
C SER A 83 1.76 15.34 -17.09
N GLU A 84 0.67 15.78 -17.74
CA GLU A 84 -0.12 16.94 -17.31
C GLU A 84 -0.63 16.76 -15.87
N TRP A 85 -0.94 15.53 -15.45
CA TRP A 85 -1.43 15.27 -14.09
C TRP A 85 -0.37 15.48 -13.03
N THR A 86 0.88 15.14 -13.31
CA THR A 86 2.01 15.46 -12.43
C THR A 86 2.14 16.98 -12.30
N TRP A 87 1.99 17.73 -13.41
CA TRP A 87 1.93 19.20 -13.33
C TRP A 87 0.73 19.71 -12.54
N ARG A 88 -0.45 19.09 -12.66
CA ARG A 88 -1.62 19.45 -11.83
C ARG A 88 -1.35 19.19 -10.34
N LEU A 89 -0.65 18.11 -9.98
CA LEU A 89 -0.23 17.88 -8.60
C LEU A 89 0.71 18.98 -8.12
N ILE A 90 1.77 19.27 -8.86
CA ILE A 90 2.77 20.30 -8.52
C ILE A 90 2.10 21.68 -8.35
N ASN A 91 1.16 22.01 -9.24
CA ASN A 91 0.43 23.27 -9.21
C ASN A 91 -0.76 23.30 -8.25
N SER A 92 -1.03 22.21 -7.53
CA SER A 92 -2.14 22.17 -6.58
C SER A 92 -1.93 23.16 -5.43
N PRO A 93 -3.03 23.68 -4.83
CA PRO A 93 -2.94 24.48 -3.63
C PRO A 93 -2.20 23.75 -2.50
N THR A 94 -1.56 24.51 -1.61
CA THR A 94 -0.98 23.93 -0.40
C THR A 94 -2.11 23.38 0.47
N ARG A 95 -1.94 22.17 1.00
CA ARG A 95 -2.91 21.46 1.84
C ARG A 95 -2.34 21.21 3.25
N GLY A 96 -3.19 20.80 4.18
CA GLY A 96 -2.83 20.56 5.58
C GLY A 96 -3.15 21.73 6.52
N SER A 97 -2.99 21.51 7.82
CA SER A 97 -3.40 22.47 8.88
C SER A 97 -2.64 23.79 8.83
N LEU A 98 -1.49 23.85 8.15
CA LEU A 98 -0.68 25.06 8.00
C LEU A 98 -0.87 25.73 6.62
N ALA A 99 -1.75 25.22 5.76
CA ALA A 99 -2.01 25.78 4.43
C ALA A 99 -2.44 27.27 4.46
N GLY A 100 -3.09 27.71 5.55
CA GLY A 100 -3.51 29.09 5.75
C GLY A 100 -2.41 30.02 6.29
N ASP A 101 -1.30 29.49 6.81
CA ASP A 101 -0.22 30.29 7.41
C ASP A 101 0.73 30.83 6.33
N ARG A 102 0.33 31.93 5.70
CA ARG A 102 1.10 32.57 4.62
C ARG A 102 2.50 33.00 5.04
N ALA A 103 2.68 33.41 6.30
CA ALA A 103 3.98 33.86 6.81
C ALA A 103 4.94 32.68 6.92
N PHE A 104 4.49 31.58 7.51
CA PHE A 104 5.25 30.33 7.58
C PHE A 104 5.60 29.81 6.19
N LEU A 105 4.62 29.69 5.29
CA LEU A 105 4.83 29.16 3.94
C LEU A 105 5.80 30.03 3.11
N SER A 106 5.68 31.36 3.18
CA SER A 106 6.58 32.26 2.46
C SER A 106 8.02 32.17 2.97
N GLU A 107 8.21 32.12 4.29
CA GLU A 107 9.52 31.96 4.90
C GLU A 107 10.15 30.61 4.51
N LEU A 108 9.36 29.54 4.54
CA LEU A 108 9.78 28.19 4.16
C LEU A 108 10.21 28.12 2.69
N THR A 109 9.39 28.59 1.75
CA THR A 109 9.77 28.64 0.33
C THR A 109 11.05 29.45 0.12
N ARG A 110 11.20 30.60 0.80
CA ARG A 110 12.40 31.43 0.70
C ARG A 110 13.65 30.73 1.22
N ARG A 111 13.56 29.98 2.32
CA ARG A 111 14.68 29.22 2.88
C ARG A 111 15.01 28.01 2.02
N ALA A 112 14.02 27.22 1.65
CA ALA A 112 14.15 26.07 0.78
C ALA A 112 14.81 26.43 -0.56
N GLY A 113 14.46 27.57 -1.16
CA GLY A 113 15.12 28.05 -2.39
C GLY A 113 16.56 28.53 -2.18
N ARG A 114 16.90 29.07 -0.99
CA ARG A 114 18.27 29.52 -0.68
C ARG A 114 19.18 28.37 -0.27
N ASP A 115 18.65 27.42 0.49
CA ASP A 115 19.37 26.29 1.05
C ASP A 115 19.15 25.01 0.20
N GLY A 116 18.77 25.14 -1.09
CA GLY A 116 18.49 24.01 -1.98
C GLY A 116 19.65 23.01 -2.10
N ASP A 117 20.89 23.52 -2.10
CA ASP A 117 22.11 22.69 -2.11
C ASP A 117 22.21 21.77 -0.88
N ARG A 118 21.68 22.17 0.28
CA ARG A 118 21.66 21.32 1.49
C ARG A 118 20.70 20.15 1.38
N LEU A 119 19.65 20.33 0.59
CA LEU A 119 18.71 19.28 0.24
C LEU A 119 19.18 18.52 -1.02
N PHE A 120 20.43 18.75 -1.44
CA PHE A 120 21.08 18.17 -2.60
C PHE A 120 20.32 18.43 -3.92
N MET A 121 19.48 19.46 -3.98
CA MET A 121 18.70 19.75 -5.18
C MET A 121 19.51 20.56 -6.19
N SER A 122 19.45 20.15 -7.46
CA SER A 122 20.08 20.89 -8.56
C SER A 122 19.52 22.31 -8.65
N ALA A 123 20.40 23.28 -8.91
CA ALA A 123 20.02 24.67 -9.16
C ALA A 123 19.07 24.84 -10.37
N GLU A 124 18.99 23.84 -11.25
CA GLU A 124 18.02 23.79 -12.36
C GLU A 124 16.57 23.69 -11.85
N LEU A 125 16.34 23.06 -10.70
CA LEU A 125 15.04 22.97 -10.03
C LEU A 125 14.78 24.21 -9.17
N SER A 126 14.85 25.38 -9.80
CA SER A 126 14.88 26.69 -9.12
C SER A 126 13.54 27.11 -8.49
N THR A 127 12.42 26.49 -8.87
CA THR A 127 11.11 26.84 -8.32
C THR A 127 10.73 25.90 -7.19
N VAL A 128 10.35 26.47 -6.05
CA VAL A 128 9.92 25.71 -4.86
C VAL A 128 8.46 25.99 -4.55
N LYS A 129 7.65 24.93 -4.49
CA LYS A 129 6.24 24.98 -4.12
C LYS A 129 5.97 24.09 -2.92
N VAL A 130 5.26 24.61 -1.92
CA VAL A 130 4.77 23.78 -0.80
C VAL A 130 3.47 23.09 -1.22
N LEU A 131 3.47 21.76 -1.27
CA LEU A 131 2.30 20.95 -1.59
C LEU A 131 1.47 20.62 -0.34
N TRP A 132 2.17 20.35 0.76
CA TRP A 132 1.59 19.94 2.04
C TRP A 132 2.34 20.60 3.20
N ALA A 133 1.62 21.04 4.23
CA ALA A 133 2.18 21.48 5.49
C ALA A 133 1.16 21.25 6.63
N ASP A 134 1.51 20.40 7.59
CA ASP A 134 0.57 19.92 8.60
C ASP A 134 1.24 19.63 9.95
N ASP A 135 0.48 19.80 11.04
CA ASP A 135 0.89 19.49 12.42
C ASP A 135 -0.05 18.46 13.11
N THR A 136 -1.08 17.96 12.40
CA THR A 136 -2.16 17.18 13.01
C THR A 136 -1.74 15.77 13.43
N ALA A 137 -0.70 15.25 12.80
CA ALA A 137 -0.10 13.95 13.10
C ALA A 137 0.67 13.92 14.44
N GLY A 138 0.86 15.07 15.10
CA GLY A 138 1.64 15.19 16.34
C GLY A 138 3.11 15.57 16.12
N PHE A 139 3.51 15.77 14.86
CA PHE A 139 4.77 16.35 14.39
C PHE A 139 4.46 17.23 13.18
N ARG A 140 5.42 18.08 12.81
CA ARG A 140 5.34 18.93 11.63
C ARG A 140 5.84 18.17 10.41
N SER A 141 4.97 17.97 9.43
CA SER A 141 5.30 17.34 8.14
C SER A 141 5.06 18.33 7.01
N VAL A 142 6.03 18.45 6.12
CA VAL A 142 5.99 19.35 4.96
C VAL A 142 6.42 18.58 3.71
N VAL A 143 5.72 18.79 2.60
CA VAL A 143 6.13 18.30 1.28
C VAL A 143 6.38 19.49 0.35
N LEU A 144 7.59 19.57 -0.17
CA LEU A 144 8.02 20.56 -1.15
C LEU A 144 8.14 19.89 -2.52
N ALA A 145 7.75 20.61 -3.57
CA ALA A 145 8.10 20.30 -4.94
C ALA A 145 9.17 21.30 -5.40
N TYR A 146 10.35 20.79 -5.72
CA TYR A 146 11.39 21.48 -6.45
C TYR A 146 11.18 21.18 -7.94
N HIS A 147 11.02 22.19 -8.78
CA HIS A 147 10.74 21.97 -10.18
C HIS A 147 11.35 23.03 -11.11
N SER A 148 11.56 22.60 -12.35
CA SER A 148 11.83 23.42 -13.53
C SER A 148 10.61 23.39 -14.46
N ASP A 149 10.80 23.64 -15.77
CA ASP A 149 9.73 23.48 -16.77
C ASP A 149 9.57 22.03 -17.24
N THR A 150 10.57 21.17 -16.99
CA THR A 150 10.61 19.79 -17.53
C THR A 150 10.94 18.73 -16.50
N HIS A 151 11.43 19.12 -15.33
CA HIS A 151 11.84 18.19 -14.27
C HIS A 151 11.26 18.62 -12.93
N ALA A 152 11.03 17.66 -12.05
CA ALA A 152 10.63 17.91 -10.68
C ALA A 152 11.13 16.83 -9.73
N GLY A 153 11.33 17.20 -8.46
CA GLY A 153 11.63 16.30 -7.36
C GLY A 153 10.85 16.73 -6.12
N LEU A 154 10.33 15.76 -5.38
CA LEU A 154 9.68 16.01 -4.09
C LEU A 154 10.69 15.90 -2.96
N VAL A 155 10.52 16.74 -1.95
CA VAL A 155 11.27 16.71 -0.69
C VAL A 155 10.27 16.66 0.46
N THR A 156 10.41 15.67 1.34
CA THR A 156 9.68 15.64 2.62
C THR A 156 10.58 16.20 3.72
N LEU A 157 10.02 17.06 4.57
CA LEU A 157 10.69 17.66 5.73
C LEU A 157 9.89 17.39 6.99
N GLU A 158 10.58 17.03 8.06
CA GLU A 158 9.95 16.55 9.29
C GLU A 158 10.60 17.16 10.52
N ALA A 159 9.79 17.60 11.47
CA ALA A 159 10.27 18.20 12.71
C ALA A 159 9.20 18.14 13.82
N GLU A 160 9.56 18.59 15.02
CA GLU A 160 8.58 18.78 16.10
C GLU A 160 7.50 19.82 15.72
N VAL A 161 6.31 19.68 16.30
CA VAL A 161 5.21 20.65 16.11
C VAL A 161 5.68 22.05 16.50
N GLY A 162 5.47 23.02 15.61
CA GLY A 162 5.86 24.40 15.82
C GLY A 162 7.29 24.74 15.37
N ALA A 163 8.08 23.77 14.90
CA ALA A 163 9.44 24.00 14.39
C ALA A 163 9.48 25.10 13.33
N SER A 164 10.45 26.01 13.42
CA SER A 164 10.54 27.11 12.47
C SER A 164 10.91 26.60 11.07
N PRO A 165 10.62 27.35 9.99
CA PRO A 165 11.08 26.98 8.65
C PRO A 165 12.60 26.78 8.55
N ARG A 166 13.38 27.44 9.41
CA ARG A 166 14.84 27.26 9.47
C ARG A 166 15.20 25.87 10.00
N ASP A 167 14.47 25.41 11.01
CA ASP A 167 14.74 24.14 11.66
C ASP A 167 14.31 22.99 10.76
N LEU A 168 13.18 23.12 10.06
CA LEU A 168 12.70 22.15 9.07
C LEU A 168 13.72 21.89 7.95
N VAL A 169 14.27 22.94 7.32
CA VAL A 169 15.23 22.80 6.21
C VAL A 169 16.59 22.25 6.67
N ARG A 170 16.84 22.19 7.98
CA ARG A 170 18.06 21.63 8.59
C ARG A 170 17.85 20.28 9.26
N GLY A 171 16.60 19.86 9.39
CA GLY A 171 16.22 18.64 10.09
C GLY A 171 16.28 17.43 9.17
N ASP A 172 15.54 16.40 9.56
CA ASP A 172 15.43 15.17 8.79
C ASP A 172 14.62 15.42 7.51
N SER A 173 15.13 14.89 6.40
CA SER A 173 14.50 15.04 5.10
C SER A 173 14.71 13.81 4.22
N GLN A 174 13.71 13.47 3.42
CA GLN A 174 13.90 12.63 2.23
C GLN A 174 13.81 13.53 1.01
N ALA A 175 14.84 13.51 0.16
CA ALA A 175 14.95 14.38 -0.99
C ALA A 175 14.92 13.59 -2.30
N ASN A 176 14.54 14.28 -3.37
CA ASN A 176 14.49 13.74 -4.73
C ASN A 176 13.61 12.49 -4.84
N LEU A 177 12.42 12.55 -4.25
CA LEU A 177 11.37 11.55 -4.49
C LEU A 177 10.67 11.86 -5.82
N GLU A 178 10.29 10.82 -6.56
CA GLU A 178 9.62 10.98 -7.85
C GLU A 178 8.22 11.58 -7.68
N PRO A 179 7.91 12.69 -8.37
CA PRO A 179 6.56 13.21 -8.41
C PRO A 179 5.72 12.36 -9.37
N ALA A 180 4.80 11.59 -8.82
CA ALA A 180 3.76 10.91 -9.58
C ALA A 180 2.45 11.70 -9.45
N ALA A 181 1.51 11.51 -10.38
CA ALA A 181 0.22 12.17 -10.32
C ALA A 181 -0.54 11.90 -9.01
N PHE A 182 -0.41 10.70 -8.44
CA PHE A 182 -0.72 10.44 -7.04
C PHE A 182 0.49 9.85 -6.33
N THR A 183 1.02 10.60 -5.38
CA THR A 183 2.21 10.22 -4.60
C THR A 183 1.79 9.79 -3.21
N VAL A 184 2.45 8.76 -2.72
CA VAL A 184 2.29 8.26 -1.37
C VAL A 184 3.62 8.38 -0.67
N LEU A 185 3.63 9.09 0.44
CA LEU A 185 4.83 9.43 1.17
C LEU A 185 4.73 8.81 2.54
N GLU A 186 5.76 8.08 2.94
CA GLU A 186 5.97 7.80 4.34
C GLU A 186 6.44 9.08 5.01
N THR A 187 5.77 9.43 6.10
CA THR A 187 6.15 10.55 6.95
C THR A 187 6.36 10.05 8.36
N ASN A 188 7.48 10.39 8.99
CA ASN A 188 7.79 9.94 10.34
C ASN A 188 8.45 11.03 11.20
N HIS A 189 8.42 10.83 12.51
CA HIS A 189 9.25 11.63 13.40
C HIS A 189 9.66 10.78 14.60
N GLY A 190 10.95 10.50 14.70
CA GLY A 190 11.48 9.53 15.65
C GLY A 190 11.04 8.10 15.36
N THR A 191 11.11 7.22 16.35
CA THR A 191 10.90 5.76 16.17
C THR A 191 9.46 5.30 16.37
N GLU A 192 8.54 6.19 16.79
CA GLU A 192 7.20 5.78 17.26
C GLU A 192 6.05 6.26 16.39
N GLN A 193 6.27 7.19 15.46
CA GLN A 193 5.21 7.81 14.66
C GLN A 193 5.56 7.73 13.19
N ASN A 194 4.88 6.84 12.47
CA ASN A 194 4.91 6.77 11.01
C ASN A 194 3.49 7.04 10.51
N TRP A 195 3.38 7.67 9.34
CA TRP A 195 2.12 8.02 8.65
C TRP A 195 2.32 7.87 7.15
N LEU A 196 1.27 7.43 6.46
CA LEU A 196 1.19 7.45 5.00
C LEU A 196 0.39 8.67 4.57
N LEU A 197 0.98 9.51 3.73
CA LEU A 197 0.36 10.66 3.11
C LEU A 197 0.14 10.38 1.63
N GLY A 198 -1.11 10.22 1.20
CA GLY A 198 -1.50 10.20 -0.20
C GLY A 198 -1.87 11.60 -0.69
N LEU A 199 -1.26 12.08 -1.77
CA LEU A 199 -1.53 13.37 -2.39
C LEU A 199 -1.98 13.17 -3.84
N ALA A 200 -3.21 13.59 -4.17
CA ALA A 200 -3.72 13.68 -5.53
C ALA A 200 -3.70 15.14 -6.03
N PRO A 201 -3.88 15.37 -7.34
CA PRO A 201 -4.07 16.70 -7.88
C PRO A 201 -5.38 17.33 -7.37
N SER A 202 -5.36 18.65 -7.20
CA SER A 202 -6.55 19.43 -6.82
C SER A 202 -7.71 19.18 -7.79
N GLY A 203 -8.90 18.96 -7.25
CA GLY A 203 -10.10 18.58 -8.02
C GLY A 203 -10.31 17.07 -8.16
N CYS A 204 -9.31 16.25 -7.82
CA CYS A 204 -9.48 14.82 -7.66
C CYS A 204 -10.14 14.48 -6.32
N THR A 205 -10.73 13.29 -6.25
CA THR A 205 -11.29 12.71 -5.04
C THR A 205 -10.54 11.43 -4.70
N VAL A 206 -9.92 11.40 -3.53
CA VAL A 206 -9.36 10.19 -2.93
C VAL A 206 -10.48 9.52 -2.12
N SER A 207 -10.71 8.24 -2.39
CA SER A 207 -11.60 7.39 -1.59
C SER A 207 -10.84 6.17 -1.10
N TYR A 208 -11.26 5.61 0.02
CA TYR A 208 -10.65 4.43 0.60
C TYR A 208 -11.71 3.43 1.09
N ALA A 209 -11.33 2.16 1.15
CA ALA A 209 -12.12 1.09 1.71
C ALA A 209 -11.23 0.24 2.62
N ARG A 210 -11.45 0.33 3.94
CA ARG A 210 -10.64 -0.38 4.95
C ARG A 210 -10.85 -1.89 4.99
N SER A 211 -11.96 -2.34 4.42
CA SER A 211 -12.36 -3.74 4.41
C SER A 211 -13.03 -4.09 3.08
N ALA A 212 -12.88 -5.34 2.69
CA ALA A 212 -13.55 -5.94 1.56
C ALA A 212 -14.13 -7.31 1.94
N GLN A 213 -15.19 -7.69 1.22
CA GLN A 213 -15.78 -9.02 1.28
C GLN A 213 -15.54 -9.72 -0.05
N LEU A 214 -15.24 -11.02 0.01
CA LEU A 214 -15.14 -11.87 -1.18
C LEU A 214 -16.46 -12.63 -1.34
N TRP A 215 -17.28 -12.21 -2.29
CA TRP A 215 -18.49 -12.93 -2.70
C TRP A 215 -18.65 -12.83 -4.21
N SER A 216 -18.30 -13.89 -4.94
CA SER A 216 -18.23 -13.91 -6.42
C SER A 216 -17.29 -12.86 -7.07
N GLY A 217 -16.47 -12.21 -6.24
CA GLY A 217 -15.58 -11.09 -6.55
C GLY A 217 -15.29 -10.27 -5.28
N VAL A 218 -14.36 -9.31 -5.37
CA VAL A 218 -14.05 -8.40 -4.27
C VAL A 218 -15.09 -7.27 -4.22
N GLN A 219 -15.73 -7.09 -3.07
CA GLN A 219 -16.72 -6.05 -2.82
C GLN A 219 -16.21 -5.11 -1.73
N ARG A 220 -16.21 -3.81 -2.03
CA ARG A 220 -15.67 -2.75 -1.15
C ARG A 220 -16.73 -1.70 -0.87
N ARG A 221 -16.79 -1.25 0.39
CA ARG A 221 -17.55 -0.06 0.78
C ARG A 221 -16.62 1.14 0.82
N TRP A 222 -16.72 1.98 -0.21
CA TRP A 222 -15.90 3.18 -0.36
C TRP A 222 -16.35 4.30 0.56
N GLN A 223 -15.36 5.02 1.09
CA GLN A 223 -15.52 6.25 1.86
C GLN A 223 -14.60 7.31 1.27
N THR A 224 -15.12 8.51 1.03
CA THR A 224 -14.29 9.63 0.61
C THR A 224 -13.32 10.00 1.74
N ALA A 225 -12.06 10.25 1.40
CA ALA A 225 -11.09 10.77 2.35
C ALA A 225 -11.57 12.13 2.89
N PRO A 226 -11.45 12.40 4.20
CA PRO A 226 -11.88 13.67 4.77
C PRO A 226 -11.21 14.90 4.13
N GLY A 227 -9.98 14.74 3.62
CA GLY A 227 -9.23 15.77 2.92
C GLY A 227 -9.65 16.00 1.47
N GLY A 228 -10.54 15.17 0.91
CA GLY A 228 -10.90 15.21 -0.50
C GLY A 228 -9.78 14.66 -1.39
N ASP A 229 -8.83 15.51 -1.79
CA ASP A 229 -7.73 15.20 -2.71
C ASP A 229 -6.47 14.65 -2.01
N HIS A 230 -6.53 14.49 -0.69
CA HIS A 230 -5.43 13.93 0.09
C HIS A 230 -5.96 13.07 1.24
N MET A 231 -5.08 12.20 1.74
CA MET A 231 -5.38 11.33 2.86
C MET A 231 -4.13 11.11 3.71
N LEU A 232 -4.29 11.18 5.03
CA LEU A 232 -3.24 10.88 5.99
C LEU A 232 -3.68 9.69 6.86
N VAL A 233 -2.86 8.64 6.94
CA VAL A 233 -3.22 7.37 7.61
C VAL A 233 -2.05 6.81 8.41
N GLU A 234 -2.28 6.41 9.66
CA GLU A 234 -1.28 5.67 10.44
C GLU A 234 -1.03 4.29 9.79
N PRO A 235 0.21 3.80 9.64
CA PRO A 235 0.51 2.51 9.02
C PRO A 235 -0.17 1.33 9.70
N ALA A 236 -0.30 1.37 11.03
CA ALA A 236 -1.06 0.37 11.79
C ALA A 236 -2.55 0.31 11.39
N LEU A 237 -3.07 1.37 10.78
CA LEU A 237 -4.42 1.51 10.27
C LEU A 237 -4.48 1.53 8.74
N ALA A 238 -3.34 1.47 8.05
CA ALA A 238 -3.18 1.52 6.59
C ALA A 238 -3.52 0.18 5.92
N ARG A 239 -4.71 -0.34 6.25
CA ARG A 239 -5.28 -1.52 5.62
C ARG A 239 -6.34 -1.12 4.62
N GLY A 240 -6.44 -1.88 3.54
CA GLY A 240 -7.51 -1.72 2.56
C GLY A 240 -7.00 -1.22 1.22
N TRP A 241 -7.88 -0.52 0.52
CA TRP A 241 -7.65 -0.08 -0.84
C TRP A 241 -7.99 1.40 -0.93
N TRP A 242 -7.25 2.13 -1.74
CA TRP A 242 -7.63 3.47 -2.17
C TRP A 242 -8.09 3.47 -3.61
N ARG A 243 -8.72 4.57 -3.99
CA ARG A 243 -8.89 4.94 -5.37
C ARG A 243 -8.85 6.45 -5.50
N VAL A 244 -8.37 6.89 -6.64
CA VAL A 244 -8.28 8.30 -6.99
C VAL A 244 -9.09 8.51 -8.26
N GLU A 245 -10.12 9.33 -8.13
CA GLU A 245 -11.00 9.70 -9.23
C GLU A 245 -10.78 11.17 -9.58
N CYS A 246 -10.46 11.46 -10.84
CA CYS A 246 -10.25 12.82 -11.34
C CYS A 246 -11.09 13.02 -12.60
N ASP A 247 -11.76 14.16 -12.72
CA ASP A 247 -12.64 14.47 -13.85
C ASP A 247 -13.68 13.35 -14.12
N GLY A 248 -14.17 12.71 -13.05
CA GLY A 248 -15.14 11.60 -13.12
C GLY A 248 -14.57 10.25 -13.59
N GLN A 249 -13.26 10.13 -13.78
CA GLN A 249 -12.59 8.90 -14.21
C GLN A 249 -11.71 8.33 -13.10
N LEU A 250 -11.71 7.01 -12.98
CA LEU A 250 -10.79 6.29 -12.09
C LEU A 250 -9.38 6.33 -12.67
N ARG A 251 -8.50 7.10 -12.03
CA ARG A 251 -7.10 7.29 -12.45
C ARG A 251 -6.16 6.34 -11.77
N GLN A 252 -6.40 6.04 -10.49
CA GLN A 252 -5.57 5.10 -9.75
C GLN A 252 -6.39 4.29 -8.76
N ALA A 253 -6.03 3.02 -8.57
CA ALA A 253 -6.57 2.17 -7.52
C ALA A 253 -5.57 1.09 -7.14
N GLY A 254 -5.47 0.81 -5.84
CA GLY A 254 -4.57 -0.19 -5.31
C GLY A 254 -4.65 -0.32 -3.79
N PRO A 255 -3.98 -1.33 -3.22
CA PRO A 255 -3.86 -1.47 -1.77
C PRO A 255 -3.09 -0.31 -1.14
N ILE A 256 -3.44 0.07 0.09
CA ILE A 256 -2.84 1.23 0.77
C ILE A 256 -1.40 0.93 1.23
N ALA A 257 -1.16 -0.27 1.77
CA ALA A 257 0.12 -0.65 2.36
C ALA A 257 1.04 -1.50 1.45
N ILE A 258 0.63 -1.77 0.21
CA ILE A 258 1.44 -2.56 -0.73
C ILE A 258 1.75 -1.64 -1.92
N GLN A 259 2.87 -0.95 -1.84
CA GLN A 259 3.26 0.06 -2.84
C GLN A 259 4.28 -0.47 -3.85
N HIS A 260 4.85 -1.65 -3.59
CA HIS A 260 5.90 -2.24 -4.42
C HIS A 260 5.57 -3.67 -4.81
N ASP A 261 6.29 -4.18 -5.81
CA ASP A 261 6.26 -5.58 -6.25
C ASP A 261 6.95 -6.53 -5.25
N THR A 262 7.38 -6.03 -4.10
CA THR A 262 7.99 -6.81 -3.04
C THR A 262 7.00 -7.09 -1.92
N VAL A 263 7.04 -8.32 -1.43
CA VAL A 263 6.33 -8.72 -0.22
C VAL A 263 7.31 -9.35 0.76
N GLU A 264 7.22 -8.93 2.01
CA GLU A 264 7.98 -9.55 3.09
C GLU A 264 7.55 -11.02 3.22
N THR A 265 8.45 -11.93 2.88
CA THR A 265 8.33 -13.38 3.09
C THR A 265 9.20 -13.84 4.26
N ARG A 266 9.98 -12.94 4.85
CA ARG A 266 10.82 -13.23 6.01
C ARG A 266 9.95 -13.38 7.25
N TRP A 267 10.16 -14.46 7.97
CA TRP A 267 9.60 -14.61 9.30
C TRP A 267 10.47 -13.85 10.32
N ALA A 268 9.91 -12.85 11.00
CA ALA A 268 10.61 -12.05 12.00
C ALA A 268 10.71 -12.72 13.38
N GLY A 269 10.02 -13.84 13.60
CA GLY A 269 10.21 -14.61 14.82
C GLY A 269 11.58 -15.29 14.81
N LYS A 270 12.27 -15.29 15.96
CA LYS A 270 13.42 -16.20 16.18
C LYS A 270 13.02 -17.59 15.69
N ASP A 271 13.95 -18.31 15.07
CA ASP A 271 13.81 -19.66 14.51
C ASP A 271 13.36 -20.72 15.53
N ASP A 272 12.24 -20.49 16.23
CA ASP A 272 11.69 -21.39 17.21
C ASP A 272 10.65 -22.27 16.50
N PRO A 273 11.00 -23.53 16.19
CA PRO A 273 10.04 -24.53 15.74
C PRO A 273 8.96 -24.85 16.79
N ARG A 274 8.98 -24.21 17.96
CA ARG A 274 8.04 -24.39 19.08
C ARG A 274 7.06 -23.23 19.29
N ASP A 275 6.93 -22.28 18.34
CA ASP A 275 5.94 -21.18 18.43
C ASP A 275 4.46 -21.63 18.40
N GLY A 276 4.21 -22.94 18.44
CA GLY A 276 2.89 -23.56 18.53
C GLY A 276 2.14 -23.58 17.19
N ARG A 277 2.72 -23.08 16.10
CA ARG A 277 2.11 -23.17 14.77
C ARG A 277 2.43 -24.53 14.15
N PRO A 278 1.45 -25.19 13.52
CA PRO A 278 1.66 -26.53 12.98
C PRO A 278 2.80 -26.52 11.97
N ASN A 279 3.76 -27.42 12.17
CA ASN A 279 4.81 -27.69 11.20
C ASN A 279 4.12 -28.13 9.90
N PRO A 280 4.42 -27.51 8.75
CA PRO A 280 3.83 -27.94 7.49
C PRO A 280 4.14 -29.42 7.25
N ALA A 281 3.26 -30.10 6.52
CA ALA A 281 3.43 -31.49 6.14
C ALA A 281 4.86 -31.75 5.59
N PRO A 282 5.43 -32.96 5.76
CA PRO A 282 6.87 -33.24 5.56
C PRO A 282 7.44 -33.06 4.14
N THR A 283 6.66 -32.54 3.18
CA THR A 283 6.99 -32.52 1.76
C THR A 283 7.41 -31.15 1.20
N ALA A 284 7.24 -30.05 1.93
CA ALA A 284 7.84 -28.75 1.57
C ALA A 284 8.91 -28.34 2.57
N ASP A 285 9.91 -27.58 2.09
CA ASP A 285 10.72 -26.76 2.99
C ASP A 285 9.80 -25.87 3.83
N TRP A 286 9.89 -26.01 5.15
CA TRP A 286 9.13 -25.24 6.12
C TRP A 286 9.32 -23.73 5.94
N ARG A 287 10.47 -23.29 5.39
CA ARG A 287 10.74 -21.89 5.04
C ARG A 287 9.79 -21.37 3.97
N THR A 288 9.50 -22.17 2.95
CA THR A 288 8.55 -21.82 1.89
C THR A 288 7.14 -21.68 2.45
N ALA A 289 6.73 -22.60 3.33
CA ALA A 289 5.41 -22.54 3.96
C ALA A 289 5.24 -21.34 4.90
N ARG A 290 6.26 -21.03 5.72
CA ARG A 290 6.23 -19.83 6.58
C ARG A 290 6.29 -18.54 5.77
N GLY A 291 7.06 -18.52 4.69
CA GLY A 291 7.06 -17.40 3.75
C GLY A 291 5.67 -17.17 3.16
N ALA A 292 4.99 -18.24 2.74
CA ALA A 292 3.64 -18.17 2.18
C ALA A 292 2.60 -17.68 3.21
N ASP A 293 2.67 -18.11 4.48
CA ASP A 293 1.82 -17.56 5.57
C ASP A 293 2.10 -16.08 5.81
N THR A 294 3.37 -15.67 5.81
CA THR A 294 3.77 -14.26 6.01
C THR A 294 3.27 -13.39 4.87
N ALA A 295 3.51 -13.81 3.62
CA ALA A 295 3.01 -13.14 2.43
C ALA A 295 1.49 -13.08 2.40
N TYR A 296 0.80 -14.18 2.75
CA TYR A 296 -0.65 -14.21 2.88
C TYR A 296 -1.14 -13.13 3.84
N ARG A 297 -0.63 -13.07 5.07
CA ARG A 297 -1.06 -12.10 6.08
C ARG A 297 -0.84 -10.67 5.60
N LYS A 298 0.37 -10.37 5.10
CA LYS A 298 0.72 -9.03 4.60
C LYS A 298 -0.17 -8.61 3.44
N LEU A 299 -0.39 -9.48 2.46
CA LEU A 299 -1.19 -9.16 1.28
C LEU A 299 -2.69 -9.03 1.63
N VAL A 300 -3.23 -9.94 2.44
CA VAL A 300 -4.64 -9.93 2.86
C VAL A 300 -4.94 -8.74 3.78
N ASP A 301 -4.10 -8.52 4.79
CA ASP A 301 -4.25 -7.38 5.72
C ASP A 301 -4.04 -6.06 4.96
N GLY A 302 -2.99 -5.96 4.15
CA GLY A 302 -2.68 -4.79 3.34
C GLY A 302 -3.81 -4.43 2.37
N SER A 303 -4.45 -5.43 1.77
CA SER A 303 -5.60 -5.25 0.86
C SER A 303 -6.95 -5.06 1.57
N GLY A 304 -6.98 -5.19 2.90
CA GLY A 304 -8.19 -5.13 3.72
C GLY A 304 -9.18 -6.25 3.42
N LEU A 305 -8.74 -7.42 2.97
CA LEU A 305 -9.60 -8.60 2.78
C LEU A 305 -9.85 -9.29 4.12
N VAL A 306 -10.33 -8.53 5.10
CA VAL A 306 -10.46 -8.91 6.52
C VAL A 306 -11.65 -9.86 6.78
N GLY A 307 -11.98 -10.70 5.80
CA GLY A 307 -13.01 -11.73 5.88
C GLY A 307 -12.64 -12.84 6.86
N GLY A 308 -12.77 -12.55 8.16
CA GLY A 308 -13.07 -13.52 9.22
C GLY A 308 -11.90 -14.39 9.71
N VAL A 309 -11.17 -13.89 10.73
CA VAL A 309 -10.57 -14.53 11.94
C VAL A 309 -9.85 -15.89 11.84
N MET A 310 -9.99 -16.65 10.78
CA MET A 310 -9.41 -17.96 10.63
C MET A 310 -7.97 -17.79 10.12
N PRO A 311 -6.98 -18.33 10.85
CA PRO A 311 -5.63 -18.38 10.32
C PRO A 311 -5.65 -19.11 8.98
N PRO A 312 -4.84 -18.68 8.01
CA PRO A 312 -4.81 -19.38 6.75
C PRO A 312 -4.29 -20.81 6.96
N GLU A 313 -4.75 -21.71 6.09
CA GLU A 313 -4.32 -23.10 6.07
C GLU A 313 -3.44 -23.33 4.84
N VAL A 314 -2.54 -24.31 4.96
CA VAL A 314 -1.82 -24.84 3.81
C VAL A 314 -2.80 -25.69 2.99
N ARG A 315 -3.22 -25.15 1.84
CA ARG A 315 -4.17 -25.79 0.92
C ARG A 315 -3.49 -26.86 0.07
N TRP A 316 -2.23 -26.62 -0.29
CA TRP A 316 -1.44 -27.55 -1.08
C TRP A 316 0.06 -27.32 -0.90
N VAL A 317 0.80 -28.42 -1.05
CA VAL A 317 2.27 -28.46 -1.00
C VAL A 317 2.76 -29.33 -2.15
N GLY A 318 3.75 -28.85 -2.89
CA GLY A 318 4.43 -29.66 -3.89
C GLY A 318 5.63 -28.96 -4.50
N ARG A 319 5.97 -29.32 -5.74
CA ARG A 319 7.05 -28.69 -6.50
C ARG A 319 6.56 -28.21 -7.85
N LEU A 320 6.93 -26.99 -8.20
CA LEU A 320 6.67 -26.37 -9.51
C LEU A 320 8.01 -25.84 -10.03
N ASP A 321 8.38 -26.24 -11.26
CA ASP A 321 9.61 -25.80 -11.94
C ASP A 321 10.88 -26.00 -11.09
N SER A 322 10.95 -27.17 -10.47
CA SER A 322 12.01 -27.59 -9.54
C SER A 322 12.10 -26.77 -8.25
N ARG A 323 11.17 -25.85 -7.99
CA ARG A 323 11.06 -25.10 -6.74
C ARG A 323 9.99 -25.70 -5.84
N ASP A 324 10.19 -25.61 -4.54
CA ASP A 324 9.12 -25.89 -3.58
C ASP A 324 8.01 -24.86 -3.76
N ALA A 325 6.75 -25.30 -3.65
CA ALA A 325 5.59 -24.47 -3.85
C ALA A 325 4.56 -24.75 -2.76
N VAL A 326 4.03 -23.67 -2.18
CA VAL A 326 3.01 -23.74 -1.12
C VAL A 326 1.87 -22.80 -1.45
N LEU A 327 0.66 -23.34 -1.46
CA LEU A 327 -0.58 -22.59 -1.59
C LEU A 327 -1.21 -22.42 -0.21
N VAL A 328 -1.47 -21.16 0.16
CA VAL A 328 -2.03 -20.78 1.46
C VAL A 328 -3.34 -20.01 1.24
N GLY A 329 -4.34 -20.29 2.07
CA GLY A 329 -5.65 -19.64 2.02
C GLY A 329 -6.59 -20.16 3.11
N PRO A 330 -7.75 -19.53 3.34
CA PRO A 330 -8.73 -20.05 4.27
C PRO A 330 -9.35 -21.34 3.72
N PRO A 331 -10.01 -22.14 4.57
CA PRO A 331 -10.91 -23.17 4.09
C PRO A 331 -12.12 -22.52 3.40
N GLY A 332 -12.49 -23.00 2.22
CA GLY A 332 -13.62 -22.44 1.47
C GLY A 332 -13.21 -21.46 0.38
N ASP A 333 -14.14 -20.55 0.11
CA ASP A 333 -13.92 -19.37 -0.72
C ASP A 333 -13.10 -18.34 0.06
N GLY A 334 -12.13 -17.71 -0.60
CA GLY A 334 -11.31 -16.68 0.04
C GLY A 334 -10.07 -16.29 -0.77
N PRO A 335 -9.22 -15.41 -0.22
CA PRO A 335 -7.98 -15.03 -0.86
C PRO A 335 -7.01 -16.22 -0.86
N LEU A 336 -6.22 -16.35 -1.91
CA LEU A 336 -5.21 -17.38 -2.07
C LEU A 336 -3.86 -16.71 -2.34
N VAL A 337 -2.81 -17.27 -1.73
CA VAL A 337 -1.42 -16.89 -2.01
C VAL A 337 -0.62 -18.14 -2.35
N LEU A 338 0.00 -18.13 -3.52
CA LEU A 338 0.95 -19.14 -3.95
C LEU A 338 2.35 -18.57 -3.84
N GLN A 339 3.23 -19.24 -3.10
CA GLN A 339 4.66 -18.94 -3.09
C GLN A 339 5.45 -20.06 -3.76
N LEU A 340 6.40 -19.69 -4.63
CA LEU A 340 7.38 -20.58 -5.26
C LEU A 340 8.80 -20.23 -4.77
N GLY A 341 9.44 -21.18 -4.10
CA GLY A 341 10.78 -21.04 -3.54
C GLY A 341 10.78 -20.48 -2.11
N SER A 342 11.90 -20.69 -1.44
CA SER A 342 12.20 -20.18 -0.10
C SER A 342 13.10 -18.94 -0.18
N GLY A 343 13.00 -18.02 0.77
CA GLY A 343 13.87 -16.84 0.84
C GLY A 343 13.16 -15.61 1.39
N GLU A 344 13.90 -14.51 1.49
CA GLU A 344 13.40 -13.20 1.93
C GLU A 344 13.03 -12.33 0.73
N GLY A 345 12.06 -11.43 0.91
CA GLY A 345 11.65 -10.46 -0.12
C GLY A 345 11.06 -11.13 -1.37
N GLY A 346 9.91 -11.77 -1.23
CA GLY A 346 9.20 -12.37 -2.37
C GLY A 346 8.80 -11.33 -3.41
N ARG A 347 8.88 -11.71 -4.68
CA ARG A 347 8.48 -10.87 -5.83
C ARG A 347 7.07 -11.23 -6.25
N LEU A 348 6.18 -10.26 -6.16
CA LEU A 348 4.77 -10.40 -6.48
C LEU A 348 4.58 -10.31 -8.00
N ALA A 349 4.06 -11.38 -8.58
CA ALA A 349 3.59 -11.38 -9.97
C ALA A 349 2.24 -10.66 -10.05
N LEU A 350 2.25 -9.47 -10.64
CA LEU A 350 1.07 -8.60 -10.72
C LEU A 350 0.36 -8.71 -12.08
N SER A 351 1.10 -8.82 -13.19
CA SER A 351 0.56 -8.79 -14.56
C SER A 351 1.13 -9.91 -15.43
N GLY A 352 0.60 -10.03 -16.65
CA GLY A 352 1.08 -11.00 -17.64
C GLY A 352 2.47 -10.65 -18.23
N PRO A 353 3.05 -11.56 -19.04
CA PRO A 353 4.30 -11.30 -19.73
C PRO A 353 4.24 -10.04 -20.60
N GLY A 354 5.20 -9.13 -20.43
CA GLY A 354 5.26 -7.88 -21.22
C GLY A 354 4.35 -6.75 -20.73
N GLU A 355 3.60 -6.98 -19.65
CA GLU A 355 2.71 -5.99 -19.03
C GLU A 355 3.27 -5.42 -17.72
N ALA A 356 4.53 -5.73 -17.38
CA ALA A 356 5.20 -5.18 -16.21
C ALA A 356 5.42 -3.68 -16.42
N ARG A 357 5.06 -2.87 -15.42
CA ARG A 357 5.37 -1.44 -15.45
C ARG A 357 6.89 -1.19 -15.40
N PRO A 358 7.39 -0.06 -15.95
CA PRO A 358 8.82 0.26 -15.96
C PRO A 358 9.44 0.44 -14.57
N ASP A 359 8.63 0.87 -13.59
CA ASP A 359 8.99 1.09 -12.18
C ASP A 359 9.07 -0.22 -11.36
N ILE A 360 8.66 -1.36 -11.93
CA ILE A 360 8.80 -2.66 -11.29
C ILE A 360 10.27 -3.03 -11.21
N SER A 361 10.72 -3.33 -9.99
CA SER A 361 12.08 -3.78 -9.73
C SER A 361 12.43 -5.01 -10.57
N ARG A 362 13.61 -4.99 -11.20
CA ARG A 362 14.16 -6.21 -11.80
C ARG A 362 14.60 -7.17 -10.69
N ILE A 363 14.44 -8.45 -10.96
CA ILE A 363 15.02 -9.54 -10.17
C ILE A 363 16.51 -9.55 -10.46
N GLU A 364 17.29 -8.90 -9.59
CA GLU A 364 18.74 -8.91 -9.66
C GLU A 364 19.33 -10.25 -9.18
N GLY A 365 20.35 -10.75 -9.88
CA GLY A 365 21.11 -11.94 -9.48
C GLY A 365 20.47 -13.28 -9.87
N PHE A 366 21.00 -13.93 -10.91
CA PHE A 366 20.64 -15.31 -11.30
C PHE A 366 21.39 -16.36 -10.46
N GLY A 367 21.40 -16.18 -9.14
CA GLY A 367 21.97 -17.13 -8.20
C GLY A 367 21.05 -18.34 -7.94
N PRO A 368 21.61 -19.49 -7.55
CA PRO A 368 20.84 -20.69 -7.19
C PRO A 368 19.91 -20.50 -5.98
N ASP A 369 20.11 -19.46 -5.16
CA ASP A 369 19.21 -18.99 -4.10
C ASP A 369 18.16 -18.02 -4.66
N ARG A 370 17.24 -18.58 -5.44
CA ARG A 370 16.24 -17.85 -6.22
C ARG A 370 15.28 -17.06 -5.33
N THR A 371 15.16 -15.75 -5.56
CA THR A 371 14.12 -14.90 -4.97
C THR A 371 12.75 -15.59 -5.06
N PRO A 372 12.00 -15.70 -3.94
CA PRO A 372 10.67 -16.30 -3.95
C PRO A 372 9.77 -15.55 -4.92
N LEU A 373 8.93 -16.29 -5.65
CA LEU A 373 7.89 -15.69 -6.47
C LEU A 373 6.54 -15.87 -5.78
N VAL A 374 5.73 -14.84 -5.76
CA VAL A 374 4.43 -14.81 -5.10
C VAL A 374 3.37 -14.47 -6.13
N ALA A 375 2.27 -15.21 -6.13
CA ALA A 375 1.07 -14.87 -6.90
C ALA A 375 -0.15 -14.90 -5.99
N THR A 376 -1.15 -14.12 -6.36
CA THR A 376 -2.43 -14.07 -5.64
C THR A 376 -3.57 -14.60 -6.51
N GLY A 377 -4.61 -15.10 -5.86
CA GLY A 377 -5.82 -15.59 -6.52
C GLY A 377 -6.99 -15.62 -5.55
N THR A 378 -8.10 -16.19 -5.97
CA THR A 378 -9.29 -16.36 -5.13
C THR A 378 -9.82 -17.78 -5.27
N GLY A 379 -10.43 -18.32 -4.22
CA GLY A 379 -11.24 -19.53 -4.31
C GLY A 379 -12.29 -19.36 -5.41
N VAL A 380 -12.45 -20.39 -6.26
CA VAL A 380 -13.49 -20.38 -7.32
C VAL A 380 -14.76 -21.09 -6.85
N ALA A 381 -14.64 -21.94 -5.84
CA ALA A 381 -15.71 -22.56 -5.07
C ALA A 381 -15.15 -23.01 -3.71
N TYR A 382 -16.06 -23.36 -2.78
CA TYR A 382 -15.73 -23.78 -1.41
C TYR A 382 -14.63 -24.86 -1.34
N ASP A 383 -14.54 -25.69 -2.36
CA ASP A 383 -13.70 -26.87 -2.39
C ASP A 383 -12.73 -26.92 -3.59
N LEU A 384 -12.57 -25.79 -4.28
CA LEU A 384 -11.76 -25.66 -5.48
C LEU A 384 -10.98 -24.34 -5.45
N ALA A 385 -9.67 -24.44 -5.23
CA ALA A 385 -8.76 -23.30 -5.23
C ALA A 385 -8.05 -23.18 -6.58
N ALA A 386 -7.90 -21.96 -7.10
CA ALA A 386 -7.22 -21.73 -8.37
C ALA A 386 -6.30 -20.49 -8.27
N VAL A 387 -5.06 -20.60 -8.74
CA VAL A 387 -4.09 -19.51 -8.71
C VAL A 387 -3.11 -19.65 -9.86
N ARG A 388 -2.72 -18.52 -10.47
CA ARG A 388 -1.73 -18.50 -11.54
C ARG A 388 -0.35 -18.86 -11.00
N VAL A 389 0.40 -19.68 -11.73
CA VAL A 389 1.77 -20.02 -11.37
C VAL A 389 2.67 -18.89 -11.85
N PRO A 390 3.36 -18.17 -10.95
CA PRO A 390 4.26 -17.09 -11.34
C PRO A 390 5.55 -17.65 -11.93
N ALA A 391 6.16 -16.90 -12.86
CA ALA A 391 7.47 -17.23 -13.42
C ALA A 391 8.32 -15.96 -13.60
N PRO A 392 9.66 -16.08 -13.63
CA PRO A 392 10.52 -14.98 -14.01
C PRO A 392 10.47 -14.79 -15.53
N VAL A 393 10.03 -13.63 -16.00
CA VAL A 393 9.97 -13.27 -17.42
C VAL A 393 10.67 -11.94 -17.61
N ASN A 394 11.70 -11.90 -18.46
CA ASN A 394 12.50 -10.69 -18.73
C ASN A 394 13.03 -10.00 -17.47
N GLY A 395 13.35 -10.78 -16.43
CA GLY A 395 13.82 -10.25 -15.15
C GLY A 395 12.72 -9.73 -14.22
N HIS A 396 11.43 -9.96 -14.50
CA HIS A 396 10.32 -9.58 -13.62
C HIS A 396 9.50 -10.81 -13.20
N ALA A 397 8.81 -10.74 -12.07
CA ALA A 397 7.81 -11.75 -11.72
C ALA A 397 6.54 -11.51 -12.55
N ALA A 398 6.12 -12.50 -13.33
CA ALA A 398 4.93 -12.40 -14.18
C ALA A 398 3.95 -13.55 -13.91
N LEU A 399 2.66 -13.24 -14.05
CA LEU A 399 1.60 -14.23 -14.11
C LEU A 399 1.70 -14.97 -15.44
N THR A 400 1.53 -16.29 -15.44
CA THR A 400 1.65 -17.10 -16.66
C THR A 400 0.33 -17.75 -17.05
N ASP A 401 0.27 -18.33 -18.24
CA ASP A 401 -0.86 -19.16 -18.67
C ASP A 401 -1.01 -20.46 -17.89
N ARG A 402 -0.14 -20.74 -16.92
CA ARG A 402 -0.25 -21.92 -16.06
C ARG A 402 -1.13 -21.62 -14.86
N LEU A 403 -2.17 -22.42 -14.69
CA LEU A 403 -3.11 -22.34 -13.57
C LEU A 403 -2.96 -23.58 -12.70
N LEU A 404 -2.54 -23.38 -11.44
CA LEU A 404 -2.57 -24.41 -10.41
C LEU A 404 -4.00 -24.49 -9.87
N VAL A 405 -4.60 -25.68 -9.95
CA VAL A 405 -5.92 -25.97 -9.40
C VAL A 405 -5.79 -27.04 -8.32
N VAL A 406 -6.32 -26.75 -7.13
CA VAL A 406 -6.31 -27.67 -5.99
C VAL A 406 -7.76 -28.06 -5.68
N PRO A 407 -8.22 -29.24 -6.16
CA PRO A 407 -9.56 -29.74 -5.89
C PRO A 407 -9.63 -30.53 -4.58
N ARG A 408 -10.81 -31.05 -4.24
CA ARG A 408 -10.97 -32.08 -3.20
C ARG A 408 -10.20 -33.36 -3.55
N ARG A 409 -9.88 -34.13 -2.50
CA ARG A 409 -9.11 -35.39 -2.59
C ARG A 409 -9.75 -36.47 -3.47
N GLU A 410 -11.05 -36.40 -3.71
CA GLU A 410 -11.79 -37.37 -4.53
C GLU A 410 -11.61 -37.13 -6.03
N ALA A 411 -11.16 -35.93 -6.43
CA ALA A 411 -10.98 -35.60 -7.84
C ALA A 411 -9.69 -36.23 -8.41
N VAL A 412 -9.80 -36.82 -9.59
CA VAL A 412 -8.67 -37.38 -10.34
C VAL A 412 -8.31 -36.54 -11.57
N ARG A 413 -9.21 -35.65 -11.99
CA ARG A 413 -9.04 -34.76 -13.14
C ARG A 413 -9.68 -33.40 -12.90
N VAL A 414 -9.11 -32.36 -13.48
CA VAL A 414 -9.73 -31.03 -13.57
C VAL A 414 -9.93 -30.66 -15.04
N GLU A 415 -11.11 -30.16 -15.36
CA GLU A 415 -11.51 -29.69 -16.68
C GLU A 415 -11.81 -28.19 -16.63
N ALA A 416 -11.38 -27.44 -17.65
CA ALA A 416 -11.78 -26.08 -17.88
C ALA A 416 -12.81 -26.05 -19.01
N VAL A 417 -14.03 -25.61 -18.70
CA VAL A 417 -15.17 -25.64 -19.62
C VAL A 417 -15.56 -24.22 -19.99
N ALA A 418 -15.63 -23.93 -21.29
CA ALA A 418 -16.17 -22.69 -21.85
C ALA A 418 -17.25 -23.05 -22.88
N ASP A 419 -18.38 -22.37 -22.86
CA ASP A 419 -19.48 -22.59 -23.82
C ASP A 419 -19.93 -24.06 -23.96
N GLY A 420 -19.87 -24.80 -22.85
CA GLY A 420 -20.20 -26.22 -22.78
C GLY A 420 -19.14 -27.17 -23.34
N GLN A 421 -18.02 -26.65 -23.85
CA GLN A 421 -16.90 -27.44 -24.39
C GLN A 421 -15.71 -27.46 -23.42
N VAL A 422 -15.04 -28.61 -23.32
CA VAL A 422 -13.80 -28.75 -22.53
C VAL A 422 -12.64 -28.16 -23.35
N GLY A 423 -12.12 -27.00 -22.92
CA GLY A 423 -11.01 -26.32 -23.58
C GLY A 423 -9.63 -26.75 -23.07
N ALA A 424 -9.55 -27.17 -21.80
CA ALA A 424 -8.32 -27.72 -21.22
C ALA A 424 -8.64 -28.77 -20.16
N THR A 425 -7.72 -29.71 -19.96
CA THR A 425 -7.84 -30.77 -18.96
C THR A 425 -6.48 -31.13 -18.38
N ALA A 426 -6.44 -31.51 -17.10
CA ALA A 426 -5.24 -32.01 -16.45
C ALA A 426 -5.58 -33.04 -15.37
N GLU A 427 -4.74 -34.07 -15.24
CA GLU A 427 -4.82 -35.04 -14.14
C GLU A 427 -4.43 -34.40 -12.81
N VAL A 428 -5.08 -34.84 -11.73
CA VAL A 428 -4.74 -34.46 -10.37
C VAL A 428 -3.58 -35.34 -9.90
N ARG A 429 -2.40 -34.74 -9.72
CA ARG A 429 -1.19 -35.40 -9.23
C ARG A 429 -0.67 -34.68 -7.98
N GLY A 430 -0.38 -35.44 -6.92
CA GLY A 430 0.03 -34.86 -5.65
C GLY A 430 -0.99 -33.87 -5.07
N GLY A 431 -2.28 -34.11 -5.32
CA GLY A 431 -3.38 -33.27 -4.83
C GLY A 431 -3.66 -31.98 -5.62
N ALA A 432 -3.01 -31.76 -6.76
CA ALA A 432 -3.29 -30.61 -7.63
C ALA A 432 -3.27 -30.99 -9.12
N ALA A 433 -3.95 -30.19 -9.93
CA ALA A 433 -3.88 -30.24 -11.39
C ALA A 433 -3.24 -28.94 -11.90
N LEU A 434 -2.50 -29.04 -13.01
CA LEU A 434 -1.84 -27.90 -13.64
C LEU A 434 -2.39 -27.73 -15.06
N LEU A 435 -3.20 -26.70 -15.27
CA LEU A 435 -3.81 -26.39 -16.56
C LEU A 435 -2.98 -25.34 -17.29
N THR A 436 -3.04 -25.36 -18.63
CA THR A 436 -2.59 -24.26 -19.48
C THR A 436 -3.82 -23.56 -20.03
N LEU A 437 -4.03 -22.31 -19.62
CA LEU A 437 -5.17 -21.47 -19.97
C LEU A 437 -4.67 -20.03 -20.17
N PRO A 438 -5.07 -19.33 -21.24
CA PRO A 438 -4.75 -17.91 -21.40
C PRO A 438 -5.15 -17.10 -20.16
N LEU A 439 -4.33 -16.11 -19.76
CA LEU A 439 -4.74 -15.13 -18.75
C LEU A 439 -6.08 -14.47 -19.14
N GLY A 440 -7.01 -14.36 -18.19
CA GLY A 440 -8.34 -13.81 -18.45
C GLY A 440 -9.37 -14.77 -18.99
N ALA A 441 -9.00 -16.04 -19.19
CA ALA A 441 -9.93 -17.03 -19.71
C ALA A 441 -11.18 -17.15 -18.81
N GLN A 442 -12.36 -16.90 -19.39
CA GLN A 442 -13.63 -17.07 -18.71
C GLN A 442 -14.06 -18.55 -18.82
N VAL A 443 -13.73 -19.33 -17.79
CA VAL A 443 -14.00 -20.78 -17.77
C VAL A 443 -14.70 -21.18 -16.49
N THR A 444 -15.49 -22.25 -16.57
CA THR A 444 -15.92 -23.01 -15.41
C THR A 444 -14.94 -24.15 -15.18
N LEU A 445 -14.26 -24.14 -14.03
CA LEU A 445 -13.45 -25.27 -13.60
C LEU A 445 -14.36 -26.36 -13.04
N ARG A 446 -14.11 -27.61 -13.43
CA ARG A 446 -14.81 -28.80 -12.93
C ARG A 446 -13.78 -29.80 -12.44
N ALA A 447 -13.89 -30.19 -11.18
CA ALA A 447 -13.15 -31.30 -10.61
C ALA A 447 -13.97 -32.58 -10.79
N VAL A 448 -13.37 -33.61 -11.37
CA VAL A 448 -14.03 -34.85 -11.78
C VAL A 448 -13.37 -36.03 -11.08
N ASP A 449 -14.17 -36.96 -10.56
CA ASP A 449 -13.71 -38.20 -9.91
C ASP A 449 -13.41 -39.32 -10.92
N GLY A 450 -13.01 -40.50 -10.41
CA GLY A 450 -12.67 -41.67 -11.23
C GLY A 450 -13.82 -42.24 -12.06
N ASP A 451 -15.07 -41.96 -11.67
CA ASP A 451 -16.28 -42.42 -12.35
C ASP A 451 -16.79 -41.39 -13.37
N GLY A 452 -16.11 -40.25 -13.51
CA GLY A 452 -16.50 -39.17 -14.41
C GLY A 452 -17.54 -38.20 -13.83
N LYS A 453 -17.84 -38.29 -12.53
CA LYS A 453 -18.79 -37.38 -11.87
C LYS A 453 -18.08 -36.10 -11.42
N VAL A 454 -18.75 -34.97 -11.61
CA VAL A 454 -18.29 -33.67 -11.11
C VAL A 454 -18.45 -33.62 -9.59
N VAL A 455 -17.33 -33.52 -8.87
CA VAL A 455 -17.26 -33.45 -7.40
C VAL A 455 -17.05 -32.04 -6.86
N GLY A 456 -16.66 -31.10 -7.73
CA GLY A 456 -16.55 -29.68 -7.40
C GLY A 456 -16.58 -28.82 -8.67
N SER A 457 -17.12 -27.61 -8.60
CA SER A 457 -17.15 -26.70 -9.76
C SER A 457 -17.24 -25.25 -9.34
N GLY A 458 -16.53 -24.38 -10.06
CA GLY A 458 -16.49 -22.94 -9.81
C GLY A 458 -16.10 -22.16 -11.05
N THR A 459 -16.56 -20.91 -11.15
CA THR A 459 -16.17 -20.02 -12.26
C THR A 459 -14.85 -19.34 -11.95
N LEU A 460 -13.88 -19.47 -12.85
CA LEU A 460 -12.65 -18.67 -12.80
C LEU A 460 -12.96 -17.27 -13.31
N ARG A 461 -12.74 -16.26 -12.47
CA ARG A 461 -12.89 -14.84 -12.82
C ARG A 461 -11.58 -14.13 -12.54
N GLU A 462 -10.91 -13.70 -13.60
CA GLU A 462 -9.70 -12.88 -13.50
C GLU A 462 -9.66 -11.86 -14.64
N PRO A 463 -9.06 -10.68 -14.41
CA PRO A 463 -8.76 -9.73 -15.46
C PRO A 463 -7.90 -10.36 -16.58
N ALA A 464 -8.18 -10.01 -17.83
CA ALA A 464 -7.41 -10.49 -18.97
C ALA A 464 -6.03 -9.85 -19.07
N ASN A 465 -5.97 -8.55 -18.78
CA ASN A 465 -4.77 -7.74 -18.91
C ASN A 465 -4.58 -6.90 -17.64
N GLY A 466 -3.38 -6.38 -17.50
CA GLY A 466 -3.03 -5.43 -16.47
C GLY A 466 -2.77 -6.09 -15.13
N GLU A 467 -2.32 -5.26 -14.21
CA GLU A 467 -1.92 -5.72 -12.90
C GLU A 467 -3.11 -6.04 -11.99
N ARG A 468 -2.93 -7.02 -11.11
CA ARG A 468 -3.97 -7.45 -10.19
C ARG A 468 -3.43 -8.03 -8.89
N ILE A 469 -4.22 -7.87 -7.84
CA ILE A 469 -4.03 -8.53 -6.54
C ILE A 469 -5.36 -9.15 -6.13
N PHE A 470 -5.37 -10.45 -5.82
CA PHE A 470 -6.57 -11.25 -5.52
C PHE A 470 -7.68 -11.09 -6.58
N ASN A 471 -7.28 -11.08 -7.85
CA ASN A 471 -8.14 -10.85 -9.01
C ASN A 471 -8.84 -9.47 -9.08
N GLU A 472 -8.52 -8.54 -8.18
CA GLU A 472 -8.92 -7.14 -8.28
C GLU A 472 -7.86 -6.35 -9.07
N SER A 473 -8.29 -5.64 -10.11
CA SER A 473 -7.39 -4.85 -10.96
C SER A 473 -6.73 -3.71 -10.17
N LEU A 474 -5.43 -3.56 -10.34
CA LEU A 474 -4.74 -2.32 -10.04
C LEU A 474 -4.98 -1.36 -11.21
N VAL A 475 -5.24 -0.09 -10.90
CA VAL A 475 -5.48 0.94 -11.91
C VAL A 475 -4.37 1.97 -11.83
N TRP A 476 -3.82 2.31 -12.99
CA TRP A 476 -2.82 3.36 -13.18
C TRP A 476 -3.00 3.99 -14.57
N ASN A 477 -3.94 4.93 -14.66
CA ASN A 477 -4.46 5.53 -15.89
C ASN A 477 -4.38 7.07 -15.81
N TRP A 478 -3.21 7.60 -15.50
CA TRP A 478 -2.98 9.04 -15.40
C TRP A 478 -2.95 9.69 -16.77
#